data_AF-A0A852KG89-F1
#
_entry.id   AF-A0A852KG89-F1
#
_cell.length_a   1.000
_cell.length_b   1.000
_cell.length_c   1.000
_cell.angle_alpha   90.00
_cell.angle_beta   90.00
_cell.angle_gamma   90.00
#
_symmetry.space_group_name_H-M   'P 1'
#
loop_
_entity.id
_entity.type
_entity.pdbx_description
1 polymer ?
#
loop_
_entity_poly.entity_id
_entity_poly.type
_entity_poly.pdbx_seq_one_letter_code
_entity_poly.pdbx_strand_id
1 'polypeptide(L)'
;DFATPRAILTGHDCEITCATICAELGLVISGSKEGPCLIHSMNGDLLRTLEGPETLEGPEKCLRPKLIQASREGHCVIYYENGLFCVFSVNGRLQATMETDDKIK
;
A
#
# COMPACT_ATOMS: atom_id res chain seq x y z
N ASP A 1 2.18 1.13 -33.23
CA ASP A 1 1.02 1.31 -32.34
C ASP A 1 1.48 1.59 -30.92
N PHE A 2 1.14 2.76 -30.38
CA PHE A 2 1.36 3.07 -28.96
C PHE A 2 0.09 2.66 -28.19
N ALA A 3 0.22 1.72 -27.27
CA ALA A 3 -0.87 1.36 -26.38
C ALA A 3 -1.19 2.56 -25.47
N THR A 4 -2.46 3.02 -25.49
CA THR A 4 -2.92 4.07 -24.58
C THR A 4 -3.25 3.44 -23.23
N PRO A 5 -2.81 4.02 -22.09
CA PRO A 5 -3.14 3.49 -20.78
C PRO A 5 -4.65 3.54 -20.53
N ARG A 6 -5.21 2.48 -19.93
CA ARG A 6 -6.64 2.40 -19.61
C ARG A 6 -7.05 3.33 -18.48
N ALA A 7 -6.15 3.56 -17.52
CA ALA A 7 -6.37 4.43 -16.37
C ALA A 7 -5.03 5.05 -15.93
N ILE A 8 -5.11 6.20 -15.28
CA ILE A 8 -3.99 6.87 -14.60
C ILE A 8 -4.38 6.96 -13.13
N LEU A 9 -3.56 6.38 -12.26
CA LEU A 9 -3.78 6.36 -10.82
C LEU A 9 -2.97 7.49 -10.20
N THR A 10 -3.64 8.46 -9.58
CA THR A 10 -3.02 9.64 -8.95
C THR A 10 -3.31 9.67 -7.45
N GLY A 11 -2.51 10.43 -6.71
CA GLY A 11 -2.76 10.70 -5.28
C GLY A 11 -1.53 10.62 -4.39
N HIS A 12 -0.43 10.04 -4.88
CA HIS A 12 0.86 10.07 -4.17
C HIS A 12 1.55 11.41 -4.40
N ASP A 13 2.12 11.97 -3.32
CA ASP A 13 2.93 13.20 -3.37
C ASP A 13 4.42 12.91 -3.65
N CYS A 14 4.82 11.64 -3.64
CA CYS A 14 6.19 11.18 -3.83
C CYS A 14 6.25 10.02 -4.84
N GLU A 15 7.48 9.64 -5.24
CA GLU A 15 7.67 8.53 -6.15
C GLU A 15 7.10 7.21 -5.62
N ILE A 16 6.46 6.44 -6.51
CA ILE A 16 5.92 5.12 -6.20
C ILE A 16 7.10 4.13 -6.09
N THR A 17 7.21 3.44 -4.96
CA THR A 17 8.28 2.46 -4.70
C THR A 17 7.82 1.03 -4.90
N CYS A 18 6.53 0.76 -4.71
CA CYS A 18 5.95 -0.57 -4.84
C CYS A 18 4.48 -0.49 -5.22
N ALA A 19 3.98 -1.50 -5.93
CA ALA A 19 2.57 -1.62 -6.27
C ALA A 19 2.19 -3.09 -6.48
N THR A 20 0.92 -3.41 -6.30
CA THR A 20 0.34 -4.72 -6.62
C THR A 20 -1.06 -4.57 -7.18
N ILE A 21 -1.51 -5.58 -7.93
CA ILE A 21 -2.83 -5.62 -8.55
C ILE A 21 -3.54 -6.88 -8.04
N CYS A 22 -4.73 -6.72 -7.47
CA CYS A 22 -5.63 -7.82 -7.18
C CYS A 22 -6.74 -7.84 -8.25
N ALA A 23 -6.53 -8.61 -9.31
CA ALA A 23 -7.45 -8.69 -10.44
C ALA A 23 -8.83 -9.22 -10.04
N GLU A 24 -8.88 -10.16 -9.10
CA GLU A 24 -10.12 -10.76 -8.60
C GLU A 24 -11.05 -9.72 -7.96
N LEU A 25 -10.47 -8.77 -7.22
CA LEU A 25 -11.21 -7.71 -6.52
C LEU A 25 -11.25 -6.40 -7.32
N GLY A 26 -10.57 -6.34 -8.47
CA GLY A 26 -10.47 -5.14 -9.29
C GLY A 26 -9.76 -3.98 -8.61
N LEU A 27 -8.74 -4.28 -7.80
CA LEU A 27 -8.01 -3.28 -7.01
C LEU A 27 -6.56 -3.14 -7.46
N VAL A 28 -6.06 -1.91 -7.36
CA VAL A 28 -4.63 -1.59 -7.45
C VAL A 28 -4.20 -0.97 -6.13
N ILE A 29 -3.13 -1.49 -5.53
CA ILE A 29 -2.58 -0.96 -4.28
C ILE A 29 -1.17 -0.45 -4.55
N SER A 30 -0.87 0.76 -4.14
CA SER A 30 0.40 1.42 -4.39
C SER A 30 0.97 2.05 -3.14
N GLY A 31 2.29 2.00 -2.99
CA GLY A 31 3.04 2.64 -1.92
C GLY A 31 4.08 3.59 -2.50
N SER A 32 4.23 4.75 -1.85
CA SER A 32 5.24 5.75 -2.17
C SER A 32 6.45 5.63 -1.28
N LYS A 33 7.54 6.32 -1.64
CA LYS A 33 8.73 6.44 -0.80
C LYS A 33 8.43 7.05 0.57
N GLU A 34 7.50 7.98 0.62
CA GLU A 34 7.01 8.61 1.84
C GLU A 34 5.48 8.77 1.74
N GLY A 35 4.78 8.35 2.77
CA GLY A 35 3.32 8.47 2.88
C GLY A 35 2.57 7.14 2.97
N PRO A 36 1.24 7.20 3.04
CA PRO A 36 0.40 6.01 3.16
C PRO A 36 0.35 5.22 1.86
N CYS A 37 -0.06 3.95 1.94
CA CYS A 37 -0.45 3.21 0.74
C CYS A 37 -1.84 3.64 0.28
N LEU A 38 -2.07 3.63 -1.02
CA LEU A 38 -3.36 3.98 -1.62
C LEU A 38 -3.98 2.75 -2.29
N ILE A 39 -5.29 2.59 -2.17
CA ILE A 39 -6.08 1.60 -2.90
C ILE A 39 -6.91 2.33 -3.95
N HIS A 40 -6.74 1.93 -5.21
CA HIS A 40 -7.52 2.40 -6.34
C HIS A 40 -8.35 1.29 -6.97
N SER A 41 -9.39 1.67 -7.71
CA SER A 41 -10.08 0.79 -8.65
C SER A 41 -9.25 0.60 -9.92
N MET A 42 -9.48 -0.47 -10.68
CA MET A 42 -8.87 -0.64 -12.02
C MET A 42 -9.24 0.46 -13.03
N ASN A 43 -10.23 1.30 -12.72
CA ASN A 43 -10.67 2.39 -13.59
C ASN A 43 -10.02 3.74 -13.25
N GLY A 44 -9.28 3.85 -12.13
CA GLY A 44 -8.60 5.09 -11.76
C GLY A 44 -9.03 5.68 -10.42
N ASP A 45 -10.16 5.26 -9.86
CA ASP A 45 -10.76 5.90 -8.69
C ASP A 45 -9.94 5.62 -7.44
N LEU A 46 -9.59 6.65 -6.67
CA LEU A 46 -9.01 6.48 -5.34
C LEU A 46 -10.12 6.02 -4.37
N LEU A 47 -9.98 4.80 -3.85
CA LEU A 47 -10.97 4.18 -2.97
C LEU A 47 -10.63 4.38 -1.51
N ARG A 48 -9.37 4.17 -1.12
CA ARG A 48 -8.93 4.20 0.29
C ARG A 48 -7.48 4.67 0.41
N THR A 49 -7.18 5.20 1.59
CA THR A 49 -5.83 5.47 2.08
C THR A 49 -5.57 4.54 3.26
N LEU A 50 -4.48 3.76 3.20
CA LEU A 50 -4.06 2.85 4.25
C LEU A 50 -3.14 3.60 5.21
N GLU A 51 -3.75 4.16 6.25
CA GLU A 51 -3.04 4.80 7.33
C GLU A 51 -2.30 3.74 8.15
N GLY A 52 -1.03 4.00 8.48
CA GLY A 52 -0.24 3.13 9.33
C GLY A 52 -0.78 3.06 10.75
N PRO A 53 -0.25 2.14 11.58
CA PRO A 53 -0.68 2.01 12.95
C PRO A 53 -0.53 3.32 13.73
N GLU A 54 -1.55 3.66 14.51
CA GLU A 54 -1.62 4.87 15.34
C GLU A 54 -0.45 4.96 16.34
N THR A 55 0.14 3.82 16.70
CA THR A 55 1.28 3.73 17.62
C THR A 55 2.58 4.32 17.07
N LEU A 56 2.65 4.60 15.77
CA LEU A 56 3.77 5.33 15.18
C LEU A 56 3.61 6.84 15.46
N GLU A 57 4.17 7.29 16.58
CA GLU A 57 4.24 8.72 16.91
C GLU A 57 5.56 9.35 16.43
N GLY A 58 5.51 10.64 16.09
CA GLY A 58 6.71 11.41 15.71
C GLY A 58 7.18 11.19 14.26
N PRO A 59 8.46 11.46 13.93
CA PRO A 59 8.99 11.33 12.56
C PRO A 59 8.95 9.89 12.00
N GLU A 60 8.79 8.87 12.88
CA GLU A 60 8.52 7.47 12.53
C GLU A 60 7.11 7.26 11.91
N LYS A 61 6.21 8.26 12.00
CA LYS A 61 4.92 8.27 11.30
C LYS A 61 5.08 8.29 9.78
N CYS A 62 6.25 8.68 9.28
CA CYS A 62 6.53 8.68 7.85
C CYS A 62 6.71 7.23 7.36
N LEU A 63 5.60 6.62 6.96
CA LEU A 63 5.58 5.28 6.41
C LEU A 63 6.35 5.23 5.09
N ARG A 64 7.23 4.25 4.97
CA ARG A 64 8.01 3.99 3.75
C ARG A 64 7.80 2.56 3.27
N PRO A 65 6.66 2.29 2.60
CA PRO A 65 6.35 0.95 2.10
C PRO A 65 7.40 0.50 1.08
N LYS A 66 7.90 -0.73 1.28
CA LYS A 66 8.87 -1.39 0.39
C LYS A 66 8.25 -2.51 -0.42
N LEU A 67 7.34 -3.26 0.18
CA LEU A 67 6.66 -4.38 -0.47
C LEU A 67 5.18 -4.37 -0.12
N ILE A 68 4.35 -4.69 -1.11
CA ILE A 68 2.90 -4.82 -0.96
C ILE A 68 2.49 -6.12 -1.63
N GLN A 69 1.69 -6.93 -0.94
CA GLN A 69 1.02 -8.10 -1.48
C GLN A 69 -0.46 -8.07 -1.15
N ALA A 70 -1.29 -8.47 -2.09
CA ALA A 70 -2.73 -8.57 -1.91
C ALA A 70 -3.19 -10.00 -2.19
N SER A 71 -4.02 -10.55 -1.31
CA SER A 71 -4.66 -11.85 -1.50
C SER A 71 -6.02 -11.67 -2.19
N ARG A 72 -6.55 -12.78 -2.73
CA ARG A 72 -7.88 -12.80 -3.39
C ARG A 72 -9.01 -12.67 -2.38
N GLU A 73 -8.76 -13.02 -1.13
CA GLU A 73 -9.69 -12.95 0.00
C GLU A 73 -9.78 -11.54 0.60
N GLY A 74 -9.04 -10.56 0.08
CA GLY A 74 -9.14 -9.16 0.50
C GLY A 74 -8.20 -8.77 1.64
N HIS A 75 -7.13 -9.53 1.85
CA HIS A 75 -6.04 -9.15 2.75
C HIS A 75 -4.93 -8.45 1.95
N CYS A 76 -4.40 -7.37 2.51
CA CYS A 76 -3.29 -6.61 1.96
C CYS A 76 -2.17 -6.57 3.02
N VAL A 77 -1.02 -7.13 2.70
CA VAL A 77 0.16 -7.11 3.57
C VAL A 77 1.13 -6.06 3.04
N ILE A 78 1.58 -5.17 3.92
CA ILE A 78 2.57 -4.13 3.62
C ILE A 78 3.76 -4.33 4.53
N TYR A 79 4.96 -4.29 3.94
CA TYR A 79 6.23 -4.23 4.66
C TYR A 79 6.85 -2.85 4.51
N TYR A 80 7.18 -2.21 5.62
CA TYR A 80 7.77 -0.89 5.70
C TYR A 80 9.27 -0.96 5.99
N GLU A 81 10.01 0.09 5.63
CA GLU A 81 11.46 0.16 5.76
C GLU A 81 12.01 -0.07 7.18
N ASN A 82 11.25 0.30 8.20
CA ASN A 82 11.62 0.16 9.61
C ASN A 82 11.48 -1.26 10.16
N GLY A 83 11.13 -2.25 9.32
CA GLY A 83 10.91 -3.63 9.78
C GLY A 83 9.47 -3.91 10.20
N LEU A 84 8.53 -2.99 9.96
CA LEU A 84 7.13 -3.17 10.31
C LEU A 84 6.36 -3.86 9.19
N PHE A 85 5.63 -4.92 9.55
CA PHE A 85 4.55 -5.50 8.76
C PHE A 85 3.20 -4.99 9.24
N CYS A 86 2.31 -4.69 8.31
CA CYS A 86 0.91 -4.41 8.57
C CYS A 86 0.02 -5.24 7.66
N VAL A 87 -1.03 -5.80 8.24
CA VAL A 87 -2.11 -6.48 7.49
C VAL A 87 -3.32 -5.58 7.51
N PHE A 88 -3.76 -5.17 6.33
CA PHE A 88 -4.98 -4.40 6.11
C PHE A 88 -6.03 -5.25 5.41
N SER A 89 -7.29 -4.99 5.70
CA SER A 89 -8.38 -5.37 4.80
C SER A 89 -8.43 -4.41 3.61
N VAL A 90 -8.96 -4.86 2.47
CA VAL A 90 -9.23 -3.99 1.31
C VAL A 90 -10.18 -2.83 1.60
N ASN A 91 -10.95 -2.89 2.70
CA ASN A 91 -11.79 -1.79 3.15
C ASN A 91 -11.02 -0.65 3.83
N GLY A 92 -9.72 -0.82 4.05
CA GLY A 92 -8.84 0.19 4.65
C GLY A 92 -8.57 0.00 6.14
N ARG A 93 -9.12 -1.04 6.76
CA ARG A 93 -8.95 -1.28 8.19
C ARG A 93 -7.68 -2.09 8.47
N LEU A 94 -6.83 -1.60 9.37
CA LEU A 94 -5.71 -2.34 9.95
C LEU A 94 -6.22 -3.50 10.80
N GLN A 95 -5.73 -4.71 10.52
CA GLN A 95 -6.12 -5.94 11.21
C GLN A 95 -5.03 -6.47 12.13
N ALA A 96 -3.76 -6.32 11.74
CA ALA A 96 -2.63 -6.78 12.53
C ALA A 96 -1.35 -6.01 12.19
N THR A 97 -0.41 -5.97 13.14
CA THR A 97 0.94 -5.42 13.00
C THR A 97 1.96 -6.42 13.54
N MET A 98 3.15 -6.43 12.96
CA MET A 98 4.26 -7.24 13.44
C MET A 98 5.58 -6.54 13.13
N GLU A 99 6.44 -6.39 14.11
CA GLU A 99 7.80 -5.88 13.90
C GLU A 99 8.77 -7.03 13.69
N THR A 100 9.77 -6.83 12.84
CA THR A 100 10.88 -7.75 12.62
C THR A 100 12.20 -7.02 12.79
N ASP A 101 13.16 -7.68 13.44
CA ASP A 101 14.54 -7.21 13.56
C ASP A 101 15.31 -7.37 12.23
N ASP A 102 14.82 -8.23 11.33
CA ASP A 102 15.41 -8.49 10.03
C ASP A 102 14.97 -7.45 8.99
N LYS A 103 15.94 -6.69 8.49
CA LYS A 103 15.75 -5.84 7.31
C LYS A 103 15.78 -6.71 6.05
N ILE A 104 14.62 -7.22 5.65
CA ILE A 104 14.45 -7.92 4.37
C ILE A 104 14.83 -6.94 3.25
N LYS A 105 15.86 -7.30 2.47
CA LYS A 105 16.40 -6.52 1.34
C LYS A 105 15.81 -6.98 0.02
#